data_AF-I9P5I3-F1
#
_entry.id   AF-I9P5I3-F1
#
_cell.length_a   1.000
_cell.length_b   1.000
_cell.length_c   1.000
_cell.angle_alpha   90.00
_cell.angle_beta   90.00
_cell.angle_gamma   90.00
#
_symmetry.space_group_name_H-M   'P 1'
#
loop_
_entity.id
_entity.type
_entity.pdbx_description
1 polymer ?
#
loop_
_entity_poly.entity_id
_entity_poly.type
_entity_poly.pdbx_seq_one_letter_code
_entity_poly.pdbx_strand_id
1 'polypeptide(L)'
;MNMKQWLQQVRVWLAALLLACSLPVLAMNLQQAMNALPNAKAQGLVGEQPNGYLGVVNASADAEQIAKLINDARRAEYARLAKENNIAVSDVEAMAGQKAIERTARGHYILLDGNWIQKR
;
A
#
# COMPACT_ATOMS: atom_id res chain seq x y z
N MET A 1 8.16 43.31 33.43
CA MET A 1 7.11 42.40 32.92
C MET A 1 6.44 41.73 34.12
N ASN A 2 5.11 41.80 34.25
CA ASN A 2 4.41 41.28 35.43
C ASN A 2 4.21 39.74 35.33
N MET A 3 4.27 39.03 36.45
CA MET A 3 4.08 37.57 36.54
C MET A 3 2.81 37.07 35.83
N LYS A 4 1.73 37.86 35.82
CA LYS A 4 0.51 37.55 35.06
C LYS A 4 0.72 37.55 33.54
N GLN A 5 1.48 38.51 33.02
CA GLN A 5 1.81 38.62 31.59
C GLN A 5 2.74 37.48 31.15
N TRP A 6 3.70 37.09 32.00
CA TRP A 6 4.58 35.96 31.74
C TRP A 6 3.81 34.63 31.67
N LEU A 7 2.90 34.39 32.63
CA LEU A 7 2.02 33.20 32.61
C LEU A 7 1.09 33.17 31.39
N GLN A 8 0.58 34.32 30.94
CA GLN A 8 -0.23 34.41 29.73
C GLN A 8 0.59 34.07 28.47
N GLN A 9 1.81 34.60 28.35
CA GLN A 9 2.68 34.28 27.21
C GLN A 9 3.04 32.79 27.17
N VAL A 10 3.40 32.20 28.31
CA VAL A 10 3.72 30.77 28.41
C VAL A 10 2.53 29.89 27.99
N ARG A 11 1.30 30.26 28.38
CA ARG A 11 0.08 29.53 27.97
C ARG A 11 -0.17 29.62 26.47
N VAL A 12 0.05 30.79 25.87
CA VAL A 12 -0.10 30.98 24.41
C VAL A 12 0.94 30.15 23.64
N TRP A 13 2.20 30.13 24.10
CA TRP A 13 3.25 29.32 23.47
C TRP A 13 3.02 27.82 23.65
N LEU A 14 2.55 27.35 24.81
CA LEU A 14 2.16 25.96 25.02
C LEU A 14 0.97 25.54 24.16
N ALA A 15 -0.04 26.41 24.01
CA ALA A 15 -1.17 26.15 23.13
C ALA A 15 -0.73 26.07 21.65
N ALA A 16 0.17 26.95 21.21
CA ALA A 16 0.74 26.91 19.87
C ALA A 16 1.58 25.65 19.61
N LEU A 17 2.36 25.19 20.61
CA LEU A 17 3.15 23.96 20.53
C LEU A 17 2.25 22.71 20.44
N LEU A 18 1.17 22.67 21.24
CA LEU A 18 0.19 21.57 21.19
C LEU A 18 -0.58 21.52 19.86
N LEU A 19 -0.90 22.68 19.27
CA LEU A 19 -1.54 22.75 17.95
C LEU A 19 -0.58 22.33 16.82
N ALA A 20 0.73 22.57 16.97
CA ALA A 20 1.74 22.14 16.00
C ALA A 20 1.98 20.63 16.01
N CYS A 21 1.70 19.94 17.12
CA CYS A 21 1.79 18.48 17.22
C CYS A 21 0.58 17.72 16.65
N SER A 22 -0.50 18.40 16.25
CA SER A 22 -1.69 17.77 15.68
C SER A 22 -1.69 17.76 14.14
N LEU A 23 -0.52 17.71 13.49
CA LEU A 23 -0.48 17.49 12.05
C LEU A 23 -1.11 16.13 11.75
N PRO A 24 -2.20 16.07 10.98
CA PRO A 24 -2.78 14.79 10.61
C PRO A 24 -1.73 14.00 9.83
N VAL A 25 -1.44 12.78 10.27
CA VAL A 25 -0.72 11.81 9.44
C VAL A 25 -1.59 11.57 8.22
N LEU A 26 -1.19 12.13 7.07
CA LEU A 26 -1.91 11.97 5.82
C LEU A 26 -1.85 10.48 5.44
N ALA A 27 -2.99 9.79 5.57
CA ALA A 27 -3.10 8.42 5.11
C ALA A 27 -2.84 8.35 3.61
N MET A 28 -2.02 7.39 3.18
CA MET A 28 -1.77 7.13 1.77
C MET A 28 -3.08 6.82 1.04
N ASN A 29 -3.30 7.46 -0.11
CA ASN A 29 -4.41 7.18 -1.01
C ASN A 29 -3.98 6.24 -2.16
N LEU A 30 -4.95 5.76 -2.95
CA LEU A 30 -4.68 4.82 -4.05
C LEU A 30 -3.69 5.35 -5.08
N GLN A 31 -3.77 6.63 -5.46
CA GLN A 31 -2.87 7.21 -6.45
C GLN A 31 -1.42 7.21 -5.95
N GLN A 32 -1.21 7.54 -4.68
CA GLN A 32 0.11 7.47 -4.03
C GLN A 32 0.62 6.03 -3.97
N ALA A 33 -0.25 5.07 -3.62
CA ALA A 33 0.11 3.64 -3.62
C ALA A 33 0.52 3.14 -5.02
N MET A 34 -0.21 3.55 -6.07
CA MET A 34 0.13 3.22 -7.46
C MET A 34 1.49 3.79 -7.87
N ASN A 35 1.78 5.04 -7.48
CA ASN A 35 3.07 5.67 -7.75
C ASN A 35 4.22 5.00 -6.98
N ALA A 36 3.97 4.53 -5.76
CA ALA A 36 4.97 3.87 -4.91
C ALA A 36 5.21 2.40 -5.27
N LEU A 37 4.24 1.73 -5.88
CA LEU A 37 4.28 0.29 -6.15
C LEU A 37 5.53 -0.20 -6.92
N PRO A 38 6.03 0.47 -7.98
CA PRO A 38 7.23 0.03 -8.67
C PRO A 38 8.45 -0.02 -7.76
N ASN A 39 8.65 1.03 -6.94
CA ASN A 39 9.76 1.10 -5.99
C ASN A 39 9.60 0.06 -4.87
N ALA A 40 8.38 -0.13 -4.36
CA ALA A 40 8.12 -1.16 -3.34
C ALA A 40 8.44 -2.57 -3.85
N LYS A 41 8.16 -2.88 -5.12
CA LYS A 41 8.55 -4.15 -5.75
C LYS A 41 10.06 -4.28 -5.91
N ALA A 42 10.72 -3.22 -6.37
CA ALA A 42 12.17 -3.20 -6.56
C ALA A 42 12.94 -3.37 -5.24
N GLN A 43 12.41 -2.82 -4.14
CA GLN A 43 12.96 -2.96 -2.80
C GLN A 43 12.60 -4.29 -2.13
N GLY A 44 11.77 -5.13 -2.77
CA GLY A 44 11.31 -6.39 -2.18
C GLY A 44 10.38 -6.18 -0.97
N LEU A 45 9.63 -5.09 -0.92
CA LEU A 45 8.62 -4.86 0.13
C LEU A 45 7.33 -5.62 -0.16
N VAL A 46 6.95 -5.70 -1.43
CA VAL A 46 5.76 -6.42 -1.90
C VAL A 46 6.09 -7.32 -3.09
N GLY A 47 5.31 -8.39 -3.27
CA GLY A 47 5.45 -9.36 -4.36
C GLY A 47 4.10 -9.78 -4.94
N GLU A 48 4.11 -10.40 -6.12
CA GLU A 48 2.90 -10.89 -6.78
C GLU A 48 2.52 -12.30 -6.33
N GLN A 49 1.23 -12.56 -6.15
CA GLN A 49 0.67 -13.86 -5.81
C GLN A 49 -0.06 -14.49 -7.01
N PRO A 50 -0.17 -15.84 -7.07
CA PRO A 50 -0.85 -16.53 -8.18
C PRO A 50 -2.35 -16.23 -8.27
N ASN A 51 -2.96 -15.72 -7.20
CA ASN A 51 -4.36 -15.29 -7.15
C ASN A 51 -4.57 -13.84 -7.64
N GLY A 52 -3.57 -13.21 -8.25
CA GLY A 52 -3.71 -11.86 -8.79
C GLY A 52 -3.58 -10.74 -7.78
N TYR A 53 -3.22 -11.01 -6.52
CA TYR A 53 -3.02 -9.96 -5.50
C TYR A 53 -1.55 -9.74 -5.15
N LEU A 54 -1.27 -8.59 -4.54
CA LEU A 54 0.02 -8.32 -3.91
C LEU A 54 0.05 -8.93 -2.52
N GLY A 55 1.20 -9.47 -2.13
CA GLY A 55 1.49 -9.84 -0.74
C GLY A 55 2.69 -9.04 -0.21
N VAL A 56 2.77 -8.91 1.11
CA VAL A 56 3.91 -8.28 1.79
C VAL A 56 5.04 -9.31 1.90
N VAL A 57 6.22 -8.93 1.41
CA VAL A 57 7.44 -9.74 1.43
C VAL A 57 8.27 -9.35 2.65
N ASN A 58 8.54 -8.05 2.81
CA ASN A 58 9.22 -7.49 3.96
C ASN A 58 8.31 -6.46 4.62
N ALA A 59 8.04 -6.64 5.92
CA ALA A 59 7.09 -5.81 6.65
C ALA A 59 7.59 -4.37 6.78
N SER A 60 6.75 -3.43 6.36
CA SER A 60 6.87 -2.01 6.63
C SER A 60 5.47 -1.39 6.57
N ALA A 61 5.28 -0.25 7.24
CA ALA A 61 3.99 0.46 7.22
C ALA A 61 3.56 0.81 5.77
N ASP A 62 4.53 1.16 4.93
CA ASP A 62 4.28 1.44 3.51
C ASP A 62 3.92 0.17 2.72
N ALA A 63 4.57 -0.97 2.98
CA ALA A 63 4.31 -2.21 2.27
C ALA A 63 2.87 -2.70 2.46
N GLU A 64 2.40 -2.70 3.72
CA GLU A 64 1.04 -3.11 4.07
C GLU A 64 0.00 -2.18 3.44
N GLN A 65 0.21 -0.88 3.53
CA GLN A 65 -0.73 0.11 3.00
C GLN A 65 -0.80 0.09 1.46
N ILE A 66 0.35 -0.08 0.78
CA ILE A 66 0.40 -0.23 -0.68
C ILE A 66 -0.34 -1.51 -1.09
N ALA A 67 -0.02 -2.66 -0.47
CA ALA A 67 -0.66 -3.92 -0.79
C ALA A 67 -2.18 -3.84 -0.59
N LYS A 68 -2.63 -3.25 0.54
CA LYS A 68 -4.05 -3.08 0.83
C LYS A 68 -4.77 -2.25 -0.24
N LEU A 69 -4.29 -1.03 -0.52
CA LEU A 69 -4.95 -0.12 -1.45
C LEU A 69 -5.01 -0.69 -2.88
N ILE A 70 -3.92 -1.29 -3.34
CA ILE A 70 -3.87 -1.89 -4.67
C ILE A 70 -4.76 -3.13 -4.75
N ASN A 71 -4.79 -3.98 -3.71
CA ASN A 71 -5.65 -5.16 -3.70
C ASN A 71 -7.14 -4.79 -3.62
N ASP A 72 -7.50 -3.72 -2.91
CA ASP A 72 -8.86 -3.17 -2.90
C ASP A 72 -9.28 -2.73 -4.31
N ALA A 73 -8.41 -2.02 -5.03
CA ALA A 73 -8.66 -1.62 -6.41
C ALA A 73 -8.74 -2.82 -7.38
N ARG A 74 -7.84 -3.81 -7.23
CA ARG A 74 -7.86 -5.06 -8.01
C ARG A 74 -9.16 -5.84 -7.80
N ARG A 75 -9.64 -5.98 -6.54
CA ARG A 75 -10.92 -6.64 -6.23
C ARG A 75 -12.09 -6.01 -6.98
N ALA A 76 -12.20 -4.68 -6.93
CA ALA A 76 -13.28 -3.96 -7.61
C ALA A 76 -13.23 -4.18 -9.12
N GLU A 77 -12.03 -4.12 -9.71
CA GLU A 77 -11.83 -4.33 -11.13
C GLU A 77 -12.11 -5.78 -11.55
N TYR A 78 -11.65 -6.77 -10.77
CA TYR A 78 -11.89 -8.18 -11.07
C TYR A 78 -13.37 -8.52 -10.99
N ALA A 79 -14.09 -7.99 -9.99
CA ALA A 79 -15.54 -8.15 -9.91
C ALA A 79 -16.27 -7.53 -11.11
N ARG A 80 -15.82 -6.35 -11.57
CA ARG A 80 -16.36 -5.69 -12.77
C ARG A 80 -16.13 -6.54 -14.02
N LEU A 81 -14.89 -6.99 -14.25
CA LEU A 81 -14.53 -7.81 -15.41
C LEU A 81 -15.24 -9.17 -15.41
N ALA A 82 -15.35 -9.82 -14.25
CA ALA A 82 -16.07 -11.09 -14.12
C ALA A 82 -17.55 -10.94 -14.51
N LYS A 83 -18.20 -9.87 -14.05
CA LYS A 83 -19.58 -9.54 -14.43
C LYS A 83 -19.72 -9.26 -15.92
N GLU A 84 -18.82 -8.47 -16.50
CA GLU A 84 -18.86 -8.11 -17.93
C GLU A 84 -18.65 -9.30 -18.85
N ASN A 85 -17.81 -10.26 -18.45
CA ASN A 85 -17.47 -11.43 -19.25
C ASN A 85 -18.28 -12.68 -18.86
N ASN A 86 -19.18 -12.58 -17.88
CA ASN A 86 -19.98 -13.69 -17.36
C ASN A 86 -19.14 -14.92 -16.95
N ILE A 87 -18.05 -14.67 -16.21
CA ILE A 87 -17.14 -15.69 -15.67
C ILE A 87 -17.01 -15.54 -14.16
N ALA A 88 -16.38 -16.52 -13.48
CA ALA A 88 -16.14 -16.40 -12.05
C ALA A 88 -15.05 -15.35 -11.77
N VAL A 89 -15.17 -14.65 -10.63
CA VAL A 89 -14.12 -13.70 -10.17
C VAL A 89 -12.77 -14.41 -10.00
N SER A 90 -12.80 -15.65 -9.51
CA SER A 90 -11.61 -16.50 -9.36
C SER A 90 -10.88 -16.75 -10.67
N ASP A 91 -11.60 -16.82 -11.79
CA ASP A 91 -10.98 -17.04 -13.10
C ASP A 91 -10.24 -15.76 -13.54
N VAL A 92 -10.82 -14.59 -13.29
CA VAL A 92 -10.17 -13.29 -13.54
C VAL A 92 -8.93 -13.13 -12.66
N GLU A 93 -9.03 -13.46 -11.38
CA GLU A 93 -7.94 -13.44 -10.41
C GLU A 93 -6.78 -14.33 -10.85
N ALA A 94 -7.06 -15.58 -11.24
CA ALA A 94 -6.05 -16.52 -11.70
C ALA A 94 -5.35 -16.05 -12.99
N MET A 95 -6.13 -15.56 -13.97
CA MET A 95 -5.56 -14.99 -15.21
C MET A 95 -4.70 -13.75 -14.93
N ALA A 96 -5.15 -12.88 -14.02
CA ALA A 96 -4.40 -11.69 -13.65
C ALA A 96 -3.12 -12.04 -12.89
N GLY A 97 -3.17 -13.02 -11.98
CA GLY A 97 -2.01 -13.54 -11.24
C GLY A 97 -0.97 -14.16 -12.14
N GLN A 98 -1.38 -15.05 -13.05
CA GLN A 98 -0.50 -15.62 -14.06
C GLN A 98 0.21 -14.52 -14.86
N LYS A 99 -0.55 -13.57 -15.41
CA LYS A 99 -0.01 -12.45 -16.19
C LYS A 99 0.92 -11.56 -15.37
N ALA A 100 0.61 -11.34 -14.09
CA ALA A 100 1.46 -10.56 -13.19
C ALA A 100 2.79 -11.25 -12.91
N ILE A 101 2.77 -12.56 -12.64
CA ILE A 101 3.99 -13.38 -12.43
C ILE A 101 4.85 -13.41 -13.70
N GLU A 102 4.25 -13.65 -14.86
CA GLU A 102 4.95 -13.65 -16.16
C GLU A 102 5.65 -12.31 -16.42
N ARG A 103 4.97 -11.19 -16.12
CA ARG A 103 5.48 -9.82 -16.32
C ARG A 103 6.35 -9.29 -15.19
N THR A 104 6.45 -10.01 -14.07
CA THR A 104 7.31 -9.59 -12.96
C THR A 104 8.75 -9.49 -13.44
N ALA A 105 9.45 -8.41 -13.10
CA ALA A 105 10.83 -8.20 -13.53
C ALA A 105 11.79 -9.15 -12.77
N ARG A 106 12.95 -9.41 -13.37
CA ARG A 106 14.06 -10.07 -12.67
C ARG A 106 14.43 -9.27 -11.42
N GLY A 107 14.72 -9.95 -10.32
CA GLY A 107 15.02 -9.34 -9.03
C GLY A 107 13.79 -8.98 -8.17
N HIS A 108 12.56 -9.05 -8.71
CA HIS A 108 11.34 -8.85 -7.94
C HIS A 108 10.78 -10.18 -7.40
N TYR A 109 9.86 -10.12 -6.45
CA TYR A 109 9.34 -11.29 -5.76
C TYR A 109 8.00 -11.79 -6.30
N ILE A 110 7.86 -13.11 -6.34
CA ILE A 110 6.61 -13.84 -6.61
C ILE A 110 6.39 -14.90 -5.51
N LEU A 111 5.14 -15.20 -5.19
CA LEU A 111 4.81 -16.30 -4.29
C LEU A 111 4.74 -17.60 -5.09
N LEU A 112 5.56 -18.58 -4.73
CA LEU A 112 5.56 -19.93 -5.32
C LEU A 112 5.60 -20.96 -4.20
N ASP A 113 4.65 -21.90 -4.22
CA ASP A 113 4.53 -22.97 -3.21
C ASP A 113 4.58 -22.44 -1.77
N GLY A 114 3.89 -21.32 -1.52
CA GLY A 114 3.83 -20.65 -0.21
C GLY A 114 5.10 -19.89 0.19
N ASN A 115 6.12 -19.83 -0.66
CA ASN A 115 7.39 -19.16 -0.38
C ASN A 115 7.61 -17.96 -1.32
N TRP A 116 8.15 -16.88 -0.78
CA TRP A 116 8.58 -15.74 -1.59
C TRP A 116 9.87 -16.06 -2.33
N ILE A 117 9.82 -16.08 -3.66
CA ILE A 117 10.96 -16.35 -4.53
C ILE A 117 11.29 -15.10 -5.32
N GLN A 118 12.57 -14.72 -5.31
CA GLN A 118 13.08 -13.67 -6.18
C GLN A 118 13.21 -14.22 -7.62
N LYS A 119 12.51 -13.59 -8.56
CA LYS A 119 12.50 -14.00 -9.96
C LYS A 119 13.88 -13.80 -10.58
N ARG A 120 14.42 -14.88 -11.16
CA ARG A 120 15.77 -14.89 -11.73
C ARG A 120 15.86 -14.33 -13.12
#